data_AF-E9FXN3-F1
#
_entry.id   AF-E9FXN3-F1
#
_cell.length_a   1.000
_cell.length_b   1.000
_cell.length_c   1.000
_cell.angle_alpha   90.00
_cell.angle_beta   90.00
_cell.angle_gamma   90.00
#
_symmetry.space_group_name_H-M   'P 1'
#
loop_
_entity.id
_entity.type
_entity.pdbx_description
1 polymer ?
#
loop_
_entity_poly.entity_id
_entity_poly.type
_entity_poly.pdbx_seq_one_letter_code
_entity_poly.pdbx_strand_id
1 'polypeptide(L)'
;MTMEATLLCKFLLLDLLVNFSIGNAKPYIEPQSIPSIRFLNWKEHESHCGGQHQSPINIESDTAIIANYPEFIFHKYDLIFPGRLENNGHTVELKIEEQGMGEELPFITGGGLTDRYNFVQLHFHWGQHLFGSEHRIDGEQYPAELHIVHYNSKYGSFNGALSHDDGLAVLGILIELQPRDNIAFRHLEQFDNIIDPSIANSDALRYSVPLSDLLPDQTDSFFRYNGSLTSGKCNEGVIWSIFDTPIAISERQLAKFRLLRDENGNELIENVRLTQLLHNRVVMYCPYSSPSSPLLPFSDTEFSPMEFPLN
;
A
#
# COMPACT_ATOMS: atom_id res chain seq x y z
N MET A 1 52.23 -47.49 -20.96
CA MET A 1 51.73 -48.07 -19.70
C MET A 1 50.37 -47.42 -19.45
N THR A 2 49.23 -48.09 -19.69
CA THR A 2 48.63 -49.20 -18.90
C THR A 2 48.14 -48.74 -17.51
N MET A 3 46.94 -49.06 -17.04
CA MET A 3 45.64 -49.44 -17.66
C MET A 3 44.57 -49.43 -16.52
N GLU A 4 43.34 -49.92 -16.78
CA GLU A 4 42.23 -50.14 -15.81
C GLU A 4 41.39 -48.89 -15.44
N ALA A 5 40.04 -48.95 -15.29
CA ALA A 5 39.08 -50.00 -15.67
C ALA A 5 37.63 -49.47 -15.85
N THR A 6 36.94 -49.97 -16.89
CA THR A 6 35.62 -50.69 -16.91
C THR A 6 34.52 -50.26 -15.91
N LEU A 7 33.25 -49.96 -16.27
CA LEU A 7 32.51 -49.70 -17.54
C LEU A 7 31.18 -48.94 -17.15
N LEU A 8 29.95 -48.99 -17.71
CA LEU A 8 29.22 -49.75 -18.76
C LEU A 8 28.08 -48.88 -19.40
N CYS A 9 27.16 -49.49 -20.15
CA CYS A 9 26.07 -48.88 -20.96
C CYS A 9 24.82 -48.46 -20.15
N LYS A 10 23.81 -47.71 -20.64
CA LYS A 10 23.45 -47.12 -21.98
C LYS A 10 22.78 -48.02 -23.07
N PHE A 11 21.47 -48.28 -22.97
CA PHE A 11 20.52 -48.55 -24.10
C PHE A 11 19.10 -48.17 -23.60
N LEU A 12 18.21 -47.42 -24.26
CA LEU A 12 17.59 -47.47 -25.61
C LEU A 12 16.66 -48.67 -25.87
N LEU A 13 15.33 -48.42 -25.84
CA LEU A 13 14.40 -48.68 -26.98
C LEU A 13 12.99 -48.12 -26.72
N LEU A 14 12.08 -48.28 -27.70
CA LEU A 14 10.80 -47.56 -27.86
C LEU A 14 9.58 -48.52 -27.87
N ASP A 15 8.39 -47.91 -27.85
CA ASP A 15 7.10 -48.35 -28.46
C ASP A 15 5.87 -48.75 -27.60
N LEU A 16 4.72 -48.65 -28.29
CA LEU A 16 3.36 -48.33 -27.83
C LEU A 16 2.57 -49.45 -27.13
N LEU A 17 1.55 -49.06 -26.33
CA LEU A 17 0.09 -49.26 -26.54
C LEU A 17 -0.68 -48.97 -25.22
N VAL A 18 -1.40 -47.86 -25.07
CA VAL A 18 -2.80 -47.57 -25.49
C VAL A 18 -3.91 -48.06 -24.51
N ASN A 19 -4.63 -47.06 -23.94
CA ASN A 19 -6.06 -46.99 -23.56
C ASN A 19 -6.61 -47.12 -22.12
N PHE A 20 -7.61 -46.25 -21.87
CA PHE A 20 -8.72 -46.23 -20.87
C PHE A 20 -8.49 -45.99 -19.34
N SER A 21 -8.36 -44.70 -18.97
CA SER A 21 -9.39 -43.92 -18.25
C SER A 21 -9.51 -43.87 -16.69
N ILE A 22 -10.13 -42.75 -16.25
CA ILE A 22 -10.66 -42.34 -14.94
C ILE A 22 -9.68 -42.22 -13.74
N GLY A 23 -9.33 -40.96 -13.45
CA GLY A 23 -9.58 -40.34 -12.14
C GLY A 23 -8.72 -40.75 -10.94
N ASN A 24 -7.71 -39.93 -10.62
CA ASN A 24 -7.26 -39.69 -9.24
C ASN A 24 -6.44 -38.39 -9.18
N ALA A 25 -7.12 -37.25 -9.11
CA ALA A 25 -6.48 -35.99 -8.75
C ALA A 25 -6.14 -36.05 -7.25
N LYS A 26 -4.85 -36.06 -6.90
CA LYS A 26 -4.45 -35.81 -5.51
C LYS A 26 -4.81 -34.36 -5.16
N PRO A 27 -5.38 -34.08 -3.98
CA PRO A 27 -5.57 -32.69 -3.54
C PRO A 27 -4.20 -32.03 -3.44
N TYR A 28 -4.05 -30.88 -4.09
CA TYR A 28 -2.90 -29.99 -3.88
C TYR A 28 -3.12 -29.34 -2.52
N ILE A 29 -2.36 -29.79 -1.51
CA ILE A 29 -2.36 -29.15 -0.20
C ILE A 29 -1.39 -27.98 -0.28
N GLU A 30 -1.96 -26.79 -0.40
CA GLU A 30 -1.25 -25.53 -0.25
C GLU A 30 -0.54 -25.49 1.11
N PRO A 31 0.75 -25.11 1.18
CA PRO A 31 1.44 -24.98 2.44
C PRO A 31 0.93 -23.72 3.16
N GLN A 32 -0.06 -23.88 4.03
CA GLN A 32 -0.54 -22.80 4.90
C GLN A 32 0.65 -22.17 5.64
N SER A 33 0.91 -20.91 5.35
CA SER A 33 1.81 -20.09 6.17
C SER A 33 1.23 -20.05 7.59
N ILE A 34 2.00 -20.54 8.55
CA ILE A 34 1.63 -20.44 9.97
C ILE A 34 1.61 -18.95 10.29
N PRO A 35 0.47 -18.35 10.67
CA PRO A 35 0.41 -16.92 10.92
C PRO A 35 1.36 -16.52 12.06
N SER A 36 1.96 -15.34 11.95
CA SER A 36 2.66 -14.71 13.06
C SER A 36 1.76 -14.69 14.30
N ILE A 37 2.26 -15.32 15.37
CA ILE A 37 1.53 -15.55 16.62
C ILE A 37 1.08 -14.21 17.25
N ARG A 38 1.75 -13.10 16.92
CA ARG A 38 1.42 -11.72 17.34
C ARG A 38 -0.03 -11.33 17.04
N PHE A 39 -0.66 -11.86 15.98
CA PHE A 39 -2.00 -11.46 15.54
C PHE A 39 -3.14 -12.41 15.93
N LEU A 40 -2.84 -13.66 16.34
CA LEU A 40 -3.87 -14.69 16.54
C LEU A 40 -4.83 -14.38 17.69
N ASN A 41 -4.35 -13.72 18.76
CA ASN A 41 -5.12 -13.52 19.99
C ASN A 41 -5.82 -12.15 20.07
N TRP A 42 -5.75 -11.30 19.04
CA TRP A 42 -6.25 -9.91 19.13
C TRP A 42 -7.75 -9.84 19.47
N LYS A 43 -8.53 -10.77 18.91
CA LYS A 43 -9.99 -10.90 19.11
C LYS A 43 -10.36 -11.32 20.54
N GLU A 44 -9.41 -11.81 21.33
CA GLU A 44 -9.63 -12.21 22.73
C GLU A 44 -9.23 -11.11 23.73
N HIS A 45 -8.42 -10.12 23.31
CA HIS A 45 -7.89 -9.08 24.18
C HIS A 45 -8.44 -7.66 23.90
N GLU A 46 -8.72 -7.30 22.64
CA GLU A 46 -9.32 -6.01 22.27
C GLU A 46 -10.66 -6.25 21.56
N SER A 47 -11.76 -5.92 22.23
CA SER A 47 -13.13 -6.27 21.80
C SER A 47 -13.52 -5.72 20.42
N HIS A 48 -12.96 -4.57 20.04
CA HIS A 48 -13.19 -3.94 18.74
C HIS A 48 -12.55 -4.71 17.57
N CYS A 49 -11.43 -5.41 17.80
CA CYS A 49 -10.72 -6.18 16.78
C CYS A 49 -11.47 -7.45 16.31
N GLY A 50 -12.61 -7.77 16.94
CA GLY A 50 -13.58 -8.79 16.54
C GLY A 50 -14.76 -8.28 15.70
N GLY A 51 -14.77 -7.01 15.28
CA GLY A 51 -15.85 -6.42 14.48
C GLY A 51 -16.01 -7.00 13.06
N GLN A 52 -17.03 -6.55 12.33
CA GLN A 52 -17.38 -7.05 10.98
C GLN A 52 -16.92 -6.12 9.85
N HIS A 53 -16.45 -4.91 10.18
CA HIS A 53 -15.94 -3.92 9.23
C HIS A 53 -14.43 -3.72 9.40
N GLN A 54 -13.73 -4.79 9.77
CA GLN A 54 -12.30 -4.81 10.02
C GLN A 54 -11.45 -4.74 8.73
N SER A 55 -10.23 -4.23 8.87
CA SER A 55 -9.20 -4.12 7.82
C SER A 55 -7.91 -4.85 8.24
N PRO A 56 -7.03 -5.24 7.31
CA PRO A 56 -7.13 -5.10 5.85
C PRO A 56 -8.10 -6.12 5.23
N ILE A 57 -8.26 -6.09 3.90
CA ILE A 57 -9.09 -7.03 3.13
C ILE A 57 -8.35 -7.53 1.87
N ASN A 58 -8.82 -8.63 1.28
CA ASN A 58 -8.60 -8.87 -0.14
C ASN A 58 -9.61 -8.05 -0.95
N ILE A 59 -9.15 -7.46 -2.05
CA ILE A 59 -9.99 -6.76 -3.03
C ILE A 59 -10.14 -7.70 -4.23
N GLU A 60 -11.35 -8.22 -4.44
CA GLU A 60 -11.73 -8.96 -5.66
C GLU A 60 -12.11 -7.92 -6.73
N SER A 61 -11.20 -7.61 -7.66
CA SER A 61 -11.31 -6.46 -8.57
C SER A 61 -12.46 -6.57 -9.58
N ASP A 62 -12.85 -7.81 -9.94
CA ASP A 62 -13.97 -8.10 -10.84
C ASP A 62 -15.36 -7.88 -10.21
N THR A 63 -15.45 -7.90 -8.88
CA THR A 63 -16.69 -7.61 -8.12
C THR A 63 -16.82 -6.14 -7.70
N ALA A 64 -15.77 -5.33 -7.84
CA ALA A 64 -15.75 -3.95 -7.38
C ALA A 64 -16.72 -3.08 -8.20
N ILE A 65 -17.55 -2.28 -7.52
CA ILE A 65 -18.55 -1.45 -8.19
C ILE A 65 -17.88 -0.18 -8.73
N ILE A 66 -17.95 0.04 -10.04
CA ILE A 66 -17.42 1.25 -10.68
C ILE A 66 -18.08 2.50 -10.10
N ALA A 67 -17.25 3.38 -9.54
CA ALA A 67 -17.59 4.72 -9.09
C ALA A 67 -16.96 5.77 -10.02
N ASN A 68 -17.48 6.99 -9.95
CA ASN A 68 -16.84 8.17 -10.49
C ASN A 68 -16.77 9.18 -9.34
N TYR A 69 -15.58 9.32 -8.75
CA TYR A 69 -15.32 10.29 -7.70
C TYR A 69 -14.53 11.47 -8.30
N PRO A 70 -14.71 12.70 -7.77
CA PRO A 70 -13.78 13.78 -8.07
C PRO A 70 -12.35 13.39 -7.68
N GLU A 71 -11.36 13.89 -8.41
CA GLU A 71 -9.93 13.73 -8.11
C GLU A 71 -9.60 14.05 -6.63
N PHE A 72 -8.54 13.43 -6.10
CA PHE A 72 -7.99 13.84 -4.81
C PHE A 72 -7.29 15.20 -4.93
N ILE A 73 -7.54 16.08 -3.97
CA ILE A 73 -6.86 17.37 -3.84
C ILE A 73 -6.02 17.31 -2.56
N PHE A 74 -4.70 17.21 -2.77
CA PHE A 74 -3.67 17.12 -1.74
C PHE A 74 -3.16 18.51 -1.37
N HIS A 75 -3.59 19.05 -0.24
CA HIS A 75 -3.23 20.41 0.18
C HIS A 75 -1.98 20.40 1.04
N LYS A 76 -1.01 21.25 0.68
CA LYS A 76 0.28 21.42 1.37
C LYS A 76 1.17 20.18 1.37
N TYR A 77 0.91 19.20 0.49
CA TYR A 77 1.71 17.98 0.33
C TYR A 77 3.09 18.25 -0.31
N ASP A 78 3.17 19.32 -1.09
CA ASP A 78 4.37 19.88 -1.71
C ASP A 78 5.29 20.61 -0.71
N LEU A 79 4.78 20.96 0.47
CA LEU A 79 5.52 21.70 1.48
C LEU A 79 6.39 20.79 2.35
N ILE A 80 7.51 21.34 2.79
CA ILE A 80 8.52 20.65 3.60
C ILE A 80 8.35 21.05 5.07
N PHE A 81 8.01 20.08 5.92
CA PHE A 81 7.78 20.29 7.35
C PHE A 81 8.85 19.60 8.20
N PRO A 82 9.22 20.15 9.38
CA PRO A 82 9.96 19.40 10.38
C PRO A 82 9.20 18.13 10.76
N GLY A 83 9.91 17.00 10.81
CA GLY A 83 9.33 15.71 11.14
C GLY A 83 10.34 14.77 11.79
N ARG A 84 9.81 13.75 12.45
CA ARG A 84 10.58 12.70 13.13
C ARG A 84 10.15 11.32 12.65
N LEU A 85 11.13 10.44 12.51
CA LEU A 85 10.89 9.01 12.36
C LEU A 85 10.81 8.40 13.76
N GLU A 86 9.84 7.52 13.98
CA GLU A 86 9.61 6.85 15.26
C GLU A 86 9.41 5.34 15.04
N ASN A 87 10.34 4.52 15.52
CA ASN A 87 10.12 3.09 15.68
C ASN A 87 9.32 2.86 16.97
N ASN A 88 8.07 2.44 16.84
CA ASN A 88 7.18 2.21 17.97
C ASN A 88 7.13 0.74 18.46
N GLY A 89 8.03 -0.12 17.98
CA GLY A 89 8.05 -1.57 18.29
C GLY A 89 7.08 -2.43 17.47
N HIS A 90 6.31 -1.80 16.57
CA HIS A 90 5.39 -2.45 15.63
C HIS A 90 5.55 -1.96 14.19
N THR A 91 6.00 -0.73 13.97
CA THR A 91 6.30 -0.12 12.66
C THR A 91 7.26 1.06 12.84
N VAL A 92 7.75 1.63 11.73
CA VAL A 92 8.31 2.99 11.71
C VAL A 92 7.28 3.98 11.20
N GLU A 93 6.99 5.00 12.00
CA GLU A 93 6.06 6.09 11.71
C GLU A 93 6.83 7.37 11.38
N LEU A 94 6.34 8.17 10.43
CA LEU A 94 6.75 9.56 10.24
C LEU A 94 5.65 10.48 10.80
N LYS A 95 6.03 11.35 11.75
CA LYS A 95 5.16 12.36 12.35
C LYS A 95 5.72 13.75 12.08
N ILE A 96 4.83 14.70 11.74
CA ILE A 96 5.16 16.12 11.58
C ILE A 96 5.15 16.80 12.97
N GLU A 97 5.93 17.87 13.14
CA GLU A 97 5.96 18.64 14.39
C GLU A 97 4.83 19.66 14.47
N GLU A 98 3.63 19.21 14.85
CA GLU A 98 2.37 20.01 14.89
C GLU A 98 2.43 21.32 15.71
N GLN A 99 3.45 21.53 16.56
CA GLN A 99 3.49 22.64 17.51
C GLN A 99 3.53 24.00 16.82
N GLY A 100 2.41 24.74 16.92
CA GLY A 100 2.24 26.05 16.29
C GLY A 100 1.71 26.00 14.86
N MET A 101 1.44 24.82 14.28
CA MET A 101 0.93 24.69 12.92
C MET A 101 -0.58 24.95 12.81
N GLY A 102 -1.42 24.30 13.63
CA GLY A 102 -2.88 24.46 13.55
C GLY A 102 -3.44 24.10 12.16
N GLU A 103 -3.99 25.09 11.44
CA GLU A 103 -4.50 24.90 10.07
C GLU A 103 -3.40 24.69 9.00
N GLU A 104 -2.11 24.81 9.38
CA GLU A 104 -0.95 24.55 8.52
C GLU A 104 -0.61 23.06 8.33
N LEU A 105 -1.28 22.14 9.02
CA LEU A 105 -1.15 20.70 8.75
C LEU A 105 -1.57 20.36 7.31
N PRO A 106 -0.83 19.48 6.60
CA PRO A 106 -1.28 18.89 5.34
C PRO A 106 -2.65 18.23 5.47
N PHE A 107 -3.44 18.25 4.40
CA PHE A 107 -4.79 17.68 4.41
C PHE A 107 -5.25 17.25 3.03
N ILE A 108 -6.21 16.32 3.01
CA ILE A 108 -6.86 15.84 1.80
C ILE A 108 -8.34 16.24 1.75
N THR A 109 -8.80 16.46 0.52
CA THR A 109 -10.19 16.67 0.11
C THR A 109 -10.39 16.04 -1.28
N GLY A 110 -11.61 15.97 -1.80
CA GLY A 110 -11.86 15.26 -3.06
C GLY A 110 -11.73 13.75 -2.86
N GLY A 111 -11.47 12.99 -3.93
CA GLY A 111 -11.45 11.53 -3.88
C GLY A 111 -12.77 10.93 -3.40
N GLY A 112 -13.89 11.64 -3.54
CA GLY A 112 -15.20 11.28 -2.96
C GLY A 112 -15.35 11.46 -1.45
N LEU A 113 -14.37 12.07 -0.76
CA LEU A 113 -14.50 12.47 0.64
C LEU A 113 -15.38 13.73 0.79
N THR A 114 -16.23 13.76 1.82
CA THR A 114 -17.19 14.85 2.08
C THR A 114 -16.62 16.04 2.83
N ASP A 115 -15.52 15.85 3.55
CA ASP A 115 -14.96 16.81 4.50
C ASP A 115 -13.44 17.03 4.25
N ARG A 116 -12.82 17.96 5.00
CA ARG A 116 -11.36 18.10 5.10
C ARG A 116 -10.81 17.06 6.09
N TYR A 117 -9.86 16.24 5.65
CA TYR A 117 -9.18 15.27 6.50
C TYR A 117 -7.71 15.67 6.71
N ASN A 118 -7.33 16.02 7.93
CA ASN A 118 -5.99 16.49 8.31
C ASN A 118 -5.03 15.32 8.55
N PHE A 119 -3.79 15.44 8.07
CA PHE A 119 -2.72 14.45 8.29
C PHE A 119 -2.42 14.25 9.78
N VAL A 120 -2.06 13.02 10.14
CA VAL A 120 -1.63 12.59 11.50
C VAL A 120 -0.21 12.04 11.45
N GLN A 121 -0.03 10.99 10.65
CA GLN A 121 1.23 10.29 10.45
C GLN A 121 1.18 9.54 9.11
N LEU A 122 2.33 9.03 8.70
CA LEU A 122 2.38 7.87 7.81
C LEU A 122 3.21 6.75 8.44
N HIS A 123 2.94 5.50 8.05
CA HIS A 123 3.63 4.32 8.57
C HIS A 123 3.71 3.21 7.54
N PHE A 124 4.57 2.22 7.79
CA PHE A 124 4.91 1.19 6.82
C PHE A 124 4.60 -0.23 7.33
N HIS A 125 4.06 -1.05 6.44
CA HIS A 125 3.97 -2.49 6.61
C HIS A 125 4.93 -3.18 5.66
N TRP A 126 5.60 -4.20 6.14
CA TRP A 126 6.51 -5.04 5.38
C TRP A 126 6.48 -6.46 5.96
N GLY A 127 6.96 -7.42 5.17
CA GLY A 127 7.01 -8.82 5.58
C GLY A 127 8.25 -9.53 5.06
N GLN A 128 8.27 -10.85 5.21
CA GLN A 128 9.38 -11.66 4.70
C GLN A 128 9.33 -11.72 3.15
N HIS A 129 10.49 -11.54 2.51
CA HIS A 129 10.68 -11.58 1.05
C HIS A 129 9.80 -10.59 0.25
N LEU A 130 8.65 -11.03 -0.25
CA LEU A 130 7.74 -10.26 -1.11
C LEU A 130 6.31 -10.13 -0.51
N PHE A 131 6.08 -10.65 0.70
CA PHE A 131 4.76 -10.81 1.31
C PHE A 131 4.56 -9.79 2.43
N GLY A 132 4.45 -8.50 2.09
CA GLY A 132 4.56 -7.39 3.06
C GLY A 132 3.44 -6.34 3.08
N SER A 133 2.56 -6.29 2.08
CA SER A 133 1.35 -5.45 2.15
C SER A 133 0.30 -6.07 3.06
N GLU A 134 -0.50 -5.23 3.72
CA GLU A 134 -1.64 -5.66 4.51
C GLU A 134 -2.86 -5.91 3.60
N HIS A 135 -3.09 -5.02 2.63
CA HIS A 135 -4.07 -5.24 1.58
C HIS A 135 -3.56 -6.22 0.50
N ARG A 136 -4.52 -6.84 -0.19
CA ARG A 136 -4.31 -7.69 -1.35
C ARG A 136 -5.25 -7.28 -2.48
N ILE A 137 -4.82 -7.46 -3.72
CA ILE A 137 -5.65 -7.31 -4.92
C ILE A 137 -5.65 -8.66 -5.63
N ASP A 138 -6.82 -9.22 -5.88
CA ASP A 138 -7.02 -10.54 -6.52
C ASP A 138 -6.21 -11.69 -5.89
N GLY A 139 -5.98 -11.59 -4.58
CA GLY A 139 -5.18 -12.52 -3.78
C GLY A 139 -3.68 -12.19 -3.69
N GLU A 140 -3.15 -11.40 -4.62
CA GLU A 140 -1.74 -11.03 -4.69
C GLU A 140 -1.34 -10.03 -3.59
N GLN A 141 -0.08 -10.08 -3.17
CA GLN A 141 0.47 -9.30 -2.07
C GLN A 141 1.80 -8.66 -2.48
N TYR A 142 2.03 -7.43 -2.02
CA TYR A 142 3.18 -6.62 -2.42
C TYR A 142 4.31 -6.69 -1.38
N PRO A 143 5.58 -6.43 -1.76
CA PRO A 143 6.73 -6.43 -0.85
C PRO A 143 6.62 -5.55 0.40
N ALA A 144 5.86 -4.46 0.33
CA ALA A 144 5.50 -3.59 1.45
C ALA A 144 4.24 -2.77 1.13
N GLU A 145 3.72 -2.02 2.10
CA GLU A 145 2.63 -1.05 1.96
C GLU A 145 2.88 0.19 2.82
N LEU A 146 2.51 1.36 2.32
CA LEU A 146 2.55 2.64 2.99
C LEU A 146 1.12 3.09 3.33
N HIS A 147 0.86 3.40 4.59
CA HIS A 147 -0.38 4.00 5.05
C HIS A 147 -0.18 5.48 5.40
N ILE A 148 -0.96 6.38 4.79
CA ILE A 148 -1.00 7.81 5.17
C ILE A 148 -2.32 8.10 5.87
N VAL A 149 -2.25 8.43 7.17
CA VAL A 149 -3.41 8.48 8.09
C VAL A 149 -3.88 9.91 8.31
N HIS A 150 -5.20 10.12 8.19
CA HIS A 150 -5.84 11.42 8.37
C HIS A 150 -7.07 11.33 9.29
N TYR A 151 -7.35 12.40 10.03
CA TYR A 151 -8.58 12.57 10.80
C TYR A 151 -9.52 13.61 10.19
N ASN A 152 -10.82 13.36 10.25
CA ASN A 152 -11.84 14.28 9.79
C ASN A 152 -11.86 15.53 10.69
N SER A 153 -11.53 16.68 10.11
CA SER A 153 -11.31 17.93 10.84
C SER A 153 -12.55 18.43 11.59
N LYS A 154 -13.76 17.99 11.21
CA LYS A 154 -15.02 18.31 11.92
C LYS A 154 -15.08 17.80 13.36
N TYR A 155 -14.24 16.81 13.71
CA TYR A 155 -14.11 16.29 15.08
C TYR A 155 -12.94 16.91 15.87
N GLY A 156 -12.25 17.90 15.28
CA GLY A 156 -11.24 18.76 15.94
C GLY A 156 -9.91 18.09 16.32
N SER A 157 -9.84 16.75 16.38
CA SER A 157 -8.60 15.99 16.64
C SER A 157 -8.75 14.54 16.23
N PHE A 158 -7.62 13.84 16.02
CA PHE A 158 -7.59 12.38 15.80
C PHE A 158 -8.37 11.62 16.86
N ASN A 159 -8.10 11.85 18.15
CA ASN A 159 -8.78 11.17 19.25
C ASN A 159 -10.29 11.45 19.29
N GLY A 160 -10.73 12.66 18.91
CA GLY A 160 -12.15 13.01 18.80
C GLY A 160 -12.85 12.32 17.63
N ALA A 161 -12.10 11.92 16.60
CA ALA A 161 -12.63 11.26 15.41
C ALA A 161 -12.77 9.73 15.56
N LEU A 162 -12.03 9.08 16.46
CA LEU A 162 -12.00 7.62 16.66
C LEU A 162 -13.34 6.97 17.06
N SER A 163 -14.39 7.76 17.30
CA SER A 163 -15.74 7.30 17.65
C SER A 163 -16.79 7.54 16.55
N HIS A 164 -16.37 7.76 15.30
CA HIS A 164 -17.25 8.13 14.19
C HIS A 164 -16.97 7.32 12.91
N ASP A 165 -18.04 6.96 12.19
CA ASP A 165 -18.01 6.08 11.01
C ASP A 165 -17.26 6.68 9.80
N ASP A 166 -17.10 8.01 9.78
CA ASP A 166 -16.29 8.78 8.83
C ASP A 166 -15.17 9.58 9.55
N GLY A 167 -14.72 9.06 10.69
CA GLY A 167 -13.74 9.70 11.55
C GLY A 167 -12.34 9.78 10.92
N LEU A 168 -11.90 8.73 10.23
CA LEU A 168 -10.58 8.69 9.60
C LEU A 168 -10.66 8.47 8.09
N ALA A 169 -9.67 8.98 7.36
CA ALA A 169 -9.40 8.60 5.98
C ALA A 169 -7.94 8.13 5.87
N VAL A 170 -7.73 6.95 5.28
CA VAL A 170 -6.38 6.38 5.12
C VAL A 170 -6.14 6.06 3.65
N LEU A 171 -4.98 6.52 3.17
CA LEU A 171 -4.46 6.18 1.85
C LEU A 171 -3.56 4.96 2.00
N GLY A 172 -3.91 3.86 1.34
CA GLY A 172 -3.08 2.67 1.20
C GLY A 172 -2.33 2.71 -0.12
N ILE A 173 -1.00 2.63 -0.05
CA ILE A 173 -0.09 2.75 -1.18
C ILE A 173 0.79 1.50 -1.22
N LEU A 174 0.52 0.63 -2.18
CA LEU A 174 1.24 -0.63 -2.35
C LEU A 174 2.67 -0.35 -2.85
N ILE A 175 3.64 -1.14 -2.38
CA ILE A 175 5.07 -0.90 -2.67
C ILE A 175 5.69 -2.10 -3.38
N GLU A 176 6.15 -1.89 -4.61
CA GLU A 176 6.88 -2.89 -5.41
C GLU A 176 8.42 -2.74 -5.32
N LEU A 177 9.14 -3.77 -5.77
CA LEU A 177 10.61 -3.75 -5.85
C LEU A 177 11.10 -3.47 -7.28
N GLN A 178 11.95 -2.44 -7.42
CA GLN A 178 12.68 -2.14 -8.65
C GLN A 178 14.21 -2.12 -8.45
N PRO A 179 15.03 -2.25 -9.52
CA PRO A 179 16.49 -2.26 -9.40
C PRO A 179 17.15 -0.93 -9.02
N ARG A 180 16.38 0.14 -8.78
CA ARG A 180 16.88 1.50 -8.49
C ARG A 180 16.30 2.03 -7.19
N ASP A 181 17.13 2.71 -6.41
CA ASP A 181 16.68 3.43 -5.21
C ASP A 181 15.71 4.55 -5.59
N ASN A 182 14.51 4.53 -4.99
CA ASN A 182 13.60 5.67 -4.97
C ASN A 182 14.23 6.80 -4.14
N ILE A 183 14.25 8.01 -4.70
CA ILE A 183 14.96 9.16 -4.15
C ILE A 183 14.28 9.66 -2.86
N ALA A 184 12.95 9.74 -2.81
CA ALA A 184 12.20 10.19 -1.62
C ALA A 184 12.49 9.28 -0.41
N PHE A 185 12.50 7.97 -0.65
CA PHE A 185 12.77 6.96 0.39
C PHE A 185 14.19 7.02 0.95
N ARG A 186 15.17 7.63 0.25
CA ARG A 186 16.54 7.82 0.80
C ARG A 186 16.58 8.65 2.08
N HIS A 187 15.59 9.52 2.25
CA HIS A 187 15.45 10.35 3.44
C HIS A 187 14.61 9.68 4.53
N LEU A 188 13.73 8.73 4.19
CA LEU A 188 12.96 7.96 5.16
C LEU A 188 13.75 6.77 5.75
N GLU A 189 14.73 6.23 5.03
CA GLU A 189 15.54 5.07 5.47
C GLU A 189 16.65 5.41 6.48
N GLN A 190 16.49 6.45 7.31
CA GLN A 190 17.48 6.97 8.26
C GLN A 190 17.41 6.28 9.64
N PHE A 191 17.36 4.95 9.65
CA PHE A 191 17.01 4.20 10.85
C PHE A 191 18.13 4.02 11.90
N ASP A 192 19.37 4.41 11.62
CA ASP A 192 20.56 4.14 12.45
C ASP A 192 20.36 4.44 13.95
N ASN A 193 19.60 5.50 14.27
CA ASN A 193 19.33 5.97 15.63
C ASN A 193 18.04 5.38 16.27
N ILE A 194 17.22 4.64 15.52
CA ILE A 194 15.92 4.08 15.96
C ILE A 194 15.77 2.57 15.69
N ILE A 195 16.87 1.87 15.40
CA ILE A 195 16.89 0.40 15.22
C ILE A 195 16.29 -0.30 16.43
N ASP A 196 16.65 0.10 17.65
CA ASP A 196 16.19 -0.52 18.89
C ASP A 196 15.33 0.46 19.72
N PRO A 197 14.00 0.27 19.79
CA PRO A 197 13.10 1.23 20.42
C PRO A 197 13.26 1.26 21.95
N SER A 198 13.95 0.28 22.54
CA SER A 198 14.30 0.28 23.97
C SER A 198 15.48 1.21 24.31
N ILE A 199 16.28 1.59 23.30
CA ILE A 199 17.42 2.51 23.43
C ILE A 199 17.00 3.93 23.03
N ALA A 200 16.38 4.07 21.87
CA ALA A 200 15.79 5.31 21.38
C ALA A 200 14.69 4.99 20.36
N ASN A 201 13.47 5.46 20.60
CA ASN A 201 12.33 5.21 19.72
C ASN A 201 12.21 6.23 18.58
N SER A 202 12.79 7.44 18.70
CA SER A 202 12.60 8.51 17.70
C SER A 202 13.88 9.30 17.36
N ASP A 203 14.03 9.69 16.09
CA ASP A 203 15.06 10.62 15.60
C ASP A 203 14.45 11.66 14.64
N ALA A 204 15.05 12.85 14.56
CA ALA A 204 14.62 13.91 13.67
C ALA A 204 15.07 13.65 12.22
N LEU A 205 14.19 13.91 11.24
CA LEU A 205 14.56 13.85 9.83
C LEU A 205 15.63 14.91 9.51
N ARG A 206 16.87 14.45 9.26
CA ARG A 206 17.98 15.30 8.78
C ARG A 206 17.67 15.98 7.44
N TYR A 207 16.74 15.39 6.69
CA TYR A 207 16.19 15.88 5.43
C TYR A 207 14.71 15.53 5.43
N SER A 208 13.85 16.55 5.41
CA SER A 208 12.40 16.37 5.35
C SER A 208 11.95 16.11 3.92
N VAL A 209 10.87 15.35 3.74
CA VAL A 209 10.36 14.89 2.44
C VAL A 209 8.95 15.48 2.23
N PRO A 210 8.64 16.09 1.07
CA PRO A 210 7.27 16.41 0.70
C PRO A 210 6.41 15.13 0.71
N LEU A 211 5.17 15.22 1.21
CA LEU A 211 4.24 14.09 1.18
C LEU A 211 3.83 13.74 -0.26
N SER A 212 3.94 14.68 -1.21
CA SER A 212 3.75 14.42 -2.65
C SER A 212 4.69 13.34 -3.19
N ASP A 213 5.93 13.31 -2.72
CA ASP A 213 7.00 12.46 -3.25
C ASP A 213 6.88 10.99 -2.77
N LEU A 214 5.81 10.70 -2.02
CA LEU A 214 5.47 9.39 -1.45
C LEU A 214 4.13 8.86 -2.00
N LEU A 215 3.44 9.64 -2.85
CA LEU A 215 2.25 9.21 -3.59
C LEU A 215 2.64 8.47 -4.89
N PRO A 216 1.76 7.64 -5.46
CA PRO A 216 1.90 7.14 -6.83
C PRO A 216 1.80 8.25 -7.88
N ASP A 217 2.35 8.01 -9.07
CA ASP A 217 2.25 8.91 -10.23
C ASP A 217 0.79 9.11 -10.72
N GLN A 218 -0.13 8.21 -10.34
CA GLN A 218 -1.57 8.26 -10.64
C GLN A 218 -2.37 8.11 -9.33
N THR A 219 -3.23 9.08 -9.03
CA THR A 219 -4.02 9.14 -7.77
C THR A 219 -5.53 9.34 -8.00
N ASP A 220 -5.97 9.31 -9.26
CA ASP A 220 -7.37 9.28 -9.68
C ASP A 220 -7.93 7.85 -9.77
N SER A 221 -7.05 6.85 -9.93
CA SER A 221 -7.40 5.42 -9.98
C SER A 221 -7.18 4.74 -8.61
N PHE A 222 -8.26 4.28 -7.96
CA PHE A 222 -8.21 3.67 -6.62
C PHE A 222 -9.45 2.86 -6.24
N PHE A 223 -9.27 1.88 -5.35
CA PHE A 223 -10.34 1.18 -4.65
C PHE A 223 -10.74 1.92 -3.37
N ARG A 224 -12.04 1.92 -3.04
CA ARG A 224 -12.63 2.62 -1.88
C ARG A 224 -13.54 1.67 -1.10
N TYR A 225 -13.31 1.55 0.21
CA TYR A 225 -14.20 0.81 1.11
C TYR A 225 -14.18 1.39 2.53
N ASN A 226 -15.20 1.07 3.35
CA ASN A 226 -15.23 1.45 4.76
C ASN A 226 -14.67 0.30 5.62
N GLY A 227 -13.76 0.63 6.53
CA GLY A 227 -12.96 -0.35 7.26
C GLY A 227 -12.59 0.09 8.67
N SER A 228 -11.51 -0.51 9.18
CA SER A 228 -10.95 -0.22 10.50
C SER A 228 -9.51 0.26 10.41
N LEU A 229 -8.97 0.72 11.54
CA LEU A 229 -7.53 0.68 11.75
C LEU A 229 -7.05 -0.77 11.68
N THR A 230 -5.88 -1.01 11.09
CA THR A 230 -5.24 -2.32 11.08
C THR A 230 -4.36 -2.56 12.31
N SER A 231 -4.09 -1.50 13.09
CA SER A 231 -3.27 -1.52 14.30
C SER A 231 -4.00 -1.00 15.55
N GLY A 232 -3.37 -1.18 16.72
CA GLY A 232 -3.84 -0.67 18.01
C GLY A 232 -5.15 -1.29 18.49
N LYS A 233 -6.23 -0.51 18.44
CA LYS A 233 -7.58 -0.91 18.91
C LYS A 233 -8.53 -1.31 17.80
N CYS A 234 -8.06 -1.34 16.55
CA CYS A 234 -8.86 -1.72 15.39
C CYS A 234 -10.21 -0.98 15.25
N ASN A 235 -10.26 0.30 15.63
CA ASN A 235 -11.46 1.15 15.51
C ASN A 235 -12.03 1.08 14.10
N GLU A 236 -13.30 0.71 13.97
CA GLU A 236 -14.10 0.83 12.75
C GLU A 236 -14.50 2.30 12.56
N GLY A 237 -14.61 2.75 11.30
CA GLY A 237 -14.80 4.17 10.96
C GLY A 237 -13.65 4.78 10.13
N VAL A 238 -12.94 3.93 9.37
CA VAL A 238 -11.88 4.35 8.43
C VAL A 238 -12.39 4.28 7.00
N ILE A 239 -12.36 5.40 6.29
CA ILE A 239 -12.55 5.44 4.84
C ILE A 239 -11.22 5.13 4.16
N TRP A 240 -11.09 3.90 3.65
CA TRP A 240 -9.88 3.44 2.97
C TRP A 240 -9.88 3.84 1.49
N SER A 241 -8.71 4.21 0.99
CA SER A 241 -8.46 4.45 -0.43
C SER A 241 -7.17 3.73 -0.82
N ILE A 242 -7.28 2.61 -1.52
CA ILE A 242 -6.13 1.79 -1.94
C ILE A 242 -5.84 2.12 -3.41
N PHE A 243 -4.70 2.75 -3.69
CA PHE A 243 -4.31 3.03 -5.07
C PHE A 243 -3.91 1.74 -5.80
N ASP A 244 -4.32 1.61 -7.05
CA ASP A 244 -3.97 0.45 -7.91
C ASP A 244 -2.54 0.55 -8.48
N THR A 245 -2.03 1.77 -8.56
CA THR A 245 -0.69 2.11 -9.04
C THR A 245 0.27 2.06 -7.85
N PRO A 246 1.22 1.10 -7.79
CA PRO A 246 2.16 1.01 -6.69
C PRO A 246 3.28 2.06 -6.81
N ILE A 247 3.94 2.36 -5.70
CA ILE A 247 5.24 3.05 -5.71
C ILE A 247 6.38 2.03 -5.69
N ALA A 248 7.51 2.37 -6.29
CA ALA A 248 8.69 1.50 -6.29
C ALA A 248 9.69 1.89 -5.19
N ILE A 249 10.38 0.90 -4.62
CA ILE A 249 11.64 1.06 -3.86
C ILE A 249 12.65 -0.02 -4.29
N SER A 250 13.93 0.11 -3.90
CA SER A 250 14.90 -0.97 -4.12
C SER A 250 14.95 -1.97 -2.96
N GLU A 251 15.42 -3.19 -3.23
CA GLU A 251 15.65 -4.22 -2.21
C GLU A 251 16.59 -3.72 -1.10
N ARG A 252 17.56 -2.86 -1.44
CA ARG A 252 18.47 -2.20 -0.49
C ARG A 252 17.75 -1.23 0.45
N GLN A 253 16.62 -0.67 0.04
CA GLN A 253 15.80 0.21 0.87
C GLN A 253 14.89 -0.64 1.77
N LEU A 254 14.19 -1.62 1.20
CA LEU A 254 13.33 -2.54 1.96
C LEU A 254 14.12 -3.33 3.02
N ALA A 255 15.36 -3.73 2.70
CA ALA A 255 16.24 -4.42 3.64
C ALA A 255 16.53 -3.61 4.91
N LYS A 256 16.51 -2.27 4.87
CA LYS A 256 16.70 -1.44 6.06
C LYS A 256 15.53 -1.49 7.03
N PHE A 257 14.29 -1.59 6.55
CA PHE A 257 13.11 -1.73 7.43
C PHE A 257 13.20 -3.03 8.24
N ARG A 258 13.70 -4.11 7.63
CA ARG A 258 13.95 -5.41 8.26
C ARG A 258 15.12 -5.42 9.26
N LEU A 259 15.85 -4.31 9.43
CA LEU A 259 16.85 -4.14 10.50
C LEU A 259 16.26 -3.55 11.79
N LEU A 260 15.04 -3.01 11.74
CA LEU A 260 14.33 -2.48 12.91
C LEU A 260 14.00 -3.60 13.89
N ARG A 261 13.86 -3.24 15.18
CA ARG A 261 13.48 -4.16 16.25
C ARG A 261 12.11 -3.86 16.83
N ASP A 262 11.51 -4.92 17.35
CA ASP A 262 10.28 -4.88 18.13
C ASP A 262 10.52 -4.39 19.57
N GLU A 263 9.44 -4.14 20.31
CA GLU A 263 9.47 -3.70 21.72
C GLU A 263 10.24 -4.66 22.66
N ASN A 264 10.41 -5.93 22.27
CA ASN A 264 11.13 -6.96 23.00
C ASN A 264 12.59 -7.13 22.53
N GLY A 265 13.06 -6.31 21.58
CA GLY A 265 14.41 -6.35 21.02
C GLY A 265 14.67 -7.40 19.93
N ASN A 266 13.62 -8.08 19.44
CA ASN A 266 13.73 -9.03 18.33
C ASN A 266 13.71 -8.30 16.98
N GLU A 267 14.22 -8.94 15.92
CA GLU A 267 14.14 -8.41 14.55
C GLU A 267 12.67 -8.31 14.10
N LEU A 268 12.25 -7.12 13.65
CA LEU A 268 10.90 -6.86 13.13
C LEU A 268 10.83 -7.30 11.66
N ILE A 269 10.92 -8.61 11.44
CA ILE A 269 10.98 -9.25 10.11
C ILE A 269 9.68 -9.00 9.33
N GLU A 270 8.54 -8.99 10.02
CA GLU A 270 7.22 -8.69 9.47
C GLU A 270 6.30 -8.00 10.48
N ASN A 271 5.38 -7.16 9.98
CA ASN A 271 4.39 -6.42 10.78
C ASN A 271 3.01 -6.32 10.09
N VAL A 272 2.59 -7.40 9.43
CA VAL A 272 1.38 -7.45 8.58
C VAL A 272 0.20 -8.12 9.33
N ARG A 273 -0.90 -7.40 9.57
CA ARG A 273 -2.17 -8.00 10.01
C ARG A 273 -2.78 -8.84 8.88
N LEU A 274 -3.28 -10.02 9.23
CA LEU A 274 -4.02 -10.87 8.28
C LEU A 274 -5.26 -10.16 7.71
N THR A 275 -5.57 -10.41 6.44
CA THR A 275 -6.82 -9.98 5.81
C THR A 275 -8.06 -10.48 6.55
N GLN A 276 -9.06 -9.61 6.65
CA GLN A 276 -10.34 -9.87 7.30
C GLN A 276 -11.44 -10.05 6.24
N LEU A 277 -12.56 -10.64 6.63
CA LEU A 277 -13.67 -10.89 5.71
C LEU A 277 -14.37 -9.58 5.31
N LEU A 278 -14.78 -9.46 4.05
CA LEU A 278 -15.53 -8.29 3.57
C LEU A 278 -16.91 -8.14 4.26
N HIS A 279 -17.51 -9.24 4.69
CA HIS A 279 -18.84 -9.32 5.29
C HIS A 279 -19.93 -8.73 4.36
N ASN A 280 -20.64 -7.68 4.79
CA ASN A 280 -21.70 -7.02 4.03
C ASN A 280 -21.25 -5.70 3.37
N ARG A 281 -19.94 -5.43 3.34
CA ARG A 281 -19.38 -4.24 2.72
C ARG A 281 -19.30 -4.40 1.21
N VAL A 282 -19.18 -3.27 0.53
CA VAL A 282 -18.93 -3.18 -0.90
C VAL A 282 -17.59 -2.47 -1.10
N VAL A 283 -16.77 -2.97 -2.03
CA VAL A 283 -15.63 -2.22 -2.55
C VAL A 283 -16.08 -1.47 -3.80
N MET A 284 -15.84 -0.16 -3.82
CA MET A 284 -16.00 0.67 -5.00
C MET A 284 -14.65 0.78 -5.72
N TYR A 285 -14.65 0.92 -7.04
CA TYR A 285 -13.44 1.19 -7.83
C TYR A 285 -13.63 2.45 -8.66
N CYS A 286 -12.76 3.45 -8.45
CA CYS A 286 -12.67 4.63 -9.30
C CYS A 286 -11.55 4.36 -10.32
N PRO A 287 -11.84 4.21 -11.62
CA PRO A 287 -10.83 3.94 -12.63
C PRO A 287 -10.20 5.22 -13.18
N TYR A 288 -8.93 5.15 -13.60
CA TYR A 288 -8.21 6.21 -14.30
C TYR A 288 -9.07 6.86 -15.40
N SER A 289 -9.34 8.17 -15.27
CA SER A 289 -10.18 8.90 -16.22
C SER A 289 -9.33 9.72 -17.16
N SER A 290 -8.86 9.09 -18.25
CA SER A 290 -8.06 9.73 -19.29
C SER A 290 -8.57 11.14 -19.64
N PRO A 291 -7.77 12.20 -19.49
CA PRO A 291 -8.22 13.56 -19.79
C PRO A 291 -8.65 13.62 -21.25
N SER A 292 -9.94 13.89 -21.48
CA SER A 292 -10.50 13.90 -22.82
C SER A 292 -9.81 14.98 -23.65
N SER A 293 -9.01 14.56 -24.64
CA SER A 293 -8.33 15.48 -25.57
C SER A 293 -9.33 16.54 -26.03
N PRO A 294 -9.06 17.84 -25.79
CA PRO A 294 -10.00 18.88 -26.19
C PRO A 294 -10.19 18.75 -27.70
N LEU A 295 -11.45 18.54 -28.11
CA LEU A 295 -11.80 18.47 -29.53
C LEU A 295 -11.34 19.76 -30.18
N LEU A 296 -10.25 19.68 -30.95
CA LEU A 296 -9.74 20.82 -31.71
C LEU A 296 -10.91 21.34 -32.55
N PRO A 297 -11.30 22.62 -32.40
CA PRO A 297 -12.36 23.16 -33.23
C PRO A 297 -11.94 22.99 -34.68
N PHE A 298 -12.80 22.38 -35.50
CA PHE A 298 -12.57 22.25 -36.92
C PHE A 298 -12.35 23.64 -37.50
N SER A 299 -11.10 23.93 -37.85
CA SER A 299 -10.77 25.13 -38.58
C SER A 299 -11.29 24.95 -40.00
N ASP A 300 -12.42 25.58 -40.31
CA ASP A 300 -12.88 25.75 -41.69
C ASP A 300 -11.88 26.66 -42.43
N THR A 301 -10.75 26.08 -42.87
CA THR A 301 -9.78 26.76 -43.72
C THR A 301 -10.40 26.94 -45.09
N GLU A 302 -10.87 28.16 -45.37
CA GLU A 302 -11.50 28.53 -46.64
C GLU A 302 -10.65 28.07 -47.83
N PHE A 303 -11.26 27.35 -48.78
CA PHE A 303 -10.66 27.05 -50.07
C PHE A 303 -10.57 28.35 -50.89
N SER A 304 -9.51 29.12 -50.69
CA SER A 304 -9.17 30.24 -51.56
C SER A 304 -8.82 29.71 -52.96
N PRO A 305 -9.56 30.07 -54.02
CA PRO A 305 -9.32 29.53 -55.35
C PRO A 305 -8.05 30.12 -55.96
N MET A 306 -7.22 29.26 -56.57
CA MET A 306 -6.07 29.72 -57.36
C MET A 306 -6.54 30.42 -58.63
N GLU A 307 -6.29 31.72 -58.73
CA GLU A 307 -6.33 32.43 -60.01
C GLU A 307 -5.13 32.00 -60.87
N PHE A 308 -5.42 31.57 -62.11
CA PHE A 308 -4.40 31.35 -63.12
C PHE A 308 -4.17 32.64 -63.92
N PRO A 309 -2.93 33.15 -64.04
CA PRO A 309 -2.64 34.32 -64.86
C PRO A 309 -2.77 33.98 -66.35
N LEU A 310 -3.46 34.83 -67.11
CA LEU A 310 -3.54 34.77 -68.57
C LEU A 310 -2.41 35.58 -69.21
N ASN A 311 -1.36 34.90 -69.68
CA ASN A 311 -0.57 35.17 -70.91
C ASN A 311 0.56 34.15 -71.07
#